data_AF-A0A4Y8LEM7-F1
#
_entry.id   AF-A0A4Y8LEM7-F1
#
_cell.length_a   1.000
_cell.length_b   1.000
_cell.length_c   1.000
_cell.angle_alpha   90.00
_cell.angle_beta   90.00
_cell.angle_gamma   90.00
#
_symmetry.space_group_name_H-M   'P 1'
#
loop_
_entity.id
_entity.type
_entity.pdbx_description
1 polymer ?
#
loop_
_entity_poly.entity_id
_entity_poly.type
_entity_poly.pdbx_seq_one_letter_code
_entity_poly.pdbx_strand_id
1 'polypeptide(L)'
;MRRFFSVLALIFILLGFGNTVSLANGGILIEALTFEAKGAAFLILYNLYGGLALLFSIMGNKNIYRMLLLAGSTLLIAVNLALSFVAVYGFQQP
;
A
#
# COMPACT_ATOMS: atom_id res chain seq x y z
N MET A 1 -6.13 -18.80 -15.34
CA MET A 1 -6.55 -17.79 -14.33
C MET A 1 -5.49 -17.49 -13.26
N ARG A 2 -4.84 -18.46 -12.62
CA ARG A 2 -3.87 -18.19 -11.53
C ARG A 2 -2.71 -17.25 -11.89
N ARG A 3 -2.23 -17.27 -13.14
CA ARG A 3 -1.21 -16.34 -13.63
C ARG A 3 -1.71 -14.89 -13.72
N PHE A 4 -2.98 -14.69 -14.07
CA PHE A 4 -3.60 -13.37 -14.15
C PHE A 4 -3.68 -12.70 -12.76
N PHE A 5 -4.03 -13.46 -11.72
CA PHE A 5 -4.01 -12.95 -10.35
C PHE A 5 -2.59 -12.57 -9.88
N SER A 6 -1.57 -13.35 -10.24
CA SER A 6 -0.18 -12.98 -9.94
C SER A 6 0.26 -11.69 -10.64
N VAL A 7 -0.19 -11.45 -11.87
CA VAL A 7 0.07 -10.19 -12.60
C VAL A 7 -0.65 -9.03 -11.94
N LEU A 8 -1.94 -9.18 -11.58
CA LEU A 8 -2.69 -8.16 -10.86
C LEU A 8 -2.04 -7.82 -9.52
N ALA A 9 -1.65 -8.84 -8.74
CA ALA A 9 -0.93 -8.65 -7.49
C ALA A 9 0.33 -7.81 -7.69
N LEU A 10 1.13 -8.13 -8.71
CA LEU A 10 2.34 -7.37 -9.02
C LEU A 10 2.01 -5.91 -9.38
N ILE A 11 0.99 -5.67 -10.19
CA ILE A 11 0.55 -4.32 -10.56
C ILE A 11 0.15 -3.53 -9.30
N PHE A 12 -0.64 -4.13 -8.40
CA PHE A 12 -1.05 -3.46 -7.16
C PHE A 12 0.11 -3.22 -6.19
N ILE A 13 1.09 -4.12 -6.13
CA ILE A 13 2.33 -3.90 -5.37
C ILE A 13 3.08 -2.69 -5.94
N LEU A 14 3.25 -2.62 -7.27
CA LEU A 14 3.95 -1.51 -7.94
C LEU A 14 3.22 -0.18 -7.77
N LEU A 15 1.89 -0.16 -7.88
CA LEU A 15 1.08 1.04 -7.62
C LEU A 15 1.17 1.48 -6.15
N GLY A 16 1.14 0.53 -5.22
CA GLY A 16 1.34 0.78 -3.79
C GLY A 16 2.70 1.42 -3.53
N PHE A 17 3.78 0.79 -4.00
CA PHE A 17 5.14 1.32 -3.88
C PHE A 17 5.32 2.68 -4.56
N GLY A 18 4.76 2.85 -5.76
CA GLY A 18 4.79 4.11 -6.49
C GLY A 18 4.16 5.25 -5.68
N ASN A 19 3.06 4.99 -5.01
CA ASN A 19 2.47 5.95 -4.08
C ASN A 19 3.37 6.23 -2.87
N THR A 20 4.04 5.23 -2.30
CA THR A 20 4.99 5.42 -1.18
C THR A 20 6.12 6.34 -1.57
N VAL A 21 6.71 6.09 -2.74
CA VAL A 21 7.85 6.84 -3.27
C VAL A 21 7.44 8.25 -3.67
N SER A 22 6.25 8.42 -4.24
CA SER A 22 5.68 9.73 -4.56
C SER A 22 5.48 10.57 -3.28
N LEU A 23 4.93 9.95 -2.23
CA LEU A 23 4.78 10.59 -0.92
C LEU A 23 6.13 10.98 -0.31
N ALA A 24 7.14 10.11 -0.39
CA ALA A 24 8.49 10.36 0.12
C ALA A 24 9.21 11.51 -0.60
N ASN A 25 9.07 11.61 -1.92
CA ASN A 25 9.79 12.60 -2.72
C ASN A 25 9.06 13.94 -2.86
N GLY A 26 7.73 13.97 -2.76
CA GLY A 26 6.96 15.18 -3.05
C GLY A 26 6.93 16.23 -1.93
N GLY A 27 7.45 15.95 -0.73
CA GLY A 27 7.23 16.79 0.46
C GLY A 27 5.78 16.76 1.00
N ILE A 28 4.86 16.18 0.23
CA ILE A 28 3.44 15.91 0.51
C ILE A 28 3.26 14.90 1.64
N LEU A 29 4.34 14.25 2.10
CA LEU A 29 4.27 13.37 3.27
C LEU A 29 3.68 14.11 4.47
N ILE A 30 4.05 15.38 4.69
CA ILE A 30 3.47 16.19 5.77
C ILE A 30 1.99 16.51 5.50
N GLU A 31 1.61 16.94 4.29
CA GLU A 31 0.21 17.24 3.92
C GLU A 31 -0.71 16.01 3.98
N ALA A 32 -0.20 14.84 3.59
CA ALA A 32 -0.91 13.57 3.67
C ALA A 32 -1.03 13.08 5.12
N LEU A 33 -0.06 13.44 5.97
CA LEU A 33 -0.07 13.16 7.41
C LEU A 33 -0.98 14.12 8.19
N THR A 34 -1.18 15.38 7.74
CA THR A 34 -1.93 16.42 8.47
C THR A 34 -3.46 16.44 8.26
N PHE A 35 -4.08 15.34 7.81
CA PHE A 35 -5.54 15.19 7.73
C PHE A 35 -6.34 16.26 6.95
N GLU A 36 -5.72 16.98 6.02
CA GLU A 36 -6.51 17.72 5.04
C GLU A 36 -7.30 16.73 4.15
N ALA A 37 -8.44 17.15 3.57
CA ALA A 37 -9.35 16.27 2.82
C ALA A 37 -8.67 15.44 1.71
N LYS A 38 -7.53 15.92 1.19
CA LYS A 38 -6.69 15.19 0.23
C LYS A 38 -5.94 14.02 0.90
N GLY A 39 -5.37 14.21 2.09
CA GLY A 39 -4.61 13.20 2.83
C GLY A 39 -5.43 11.98 3.24
N ALA A 40 -6.70 12.17 3.61
CA ALA A 40 -7.62 11.07 3.95
C ALA A 40 -7.88 10.13 2.76
N ALA A 41 -8.09 10.68 1.56
CA ALA A 41 -8.28 9.89 0.35
C ALA A 41 -7.02 9.09 -0.03
N PHE A 42 -5.84 9.68 0.15
CA PHE A 42 -4.58 8.99 -0.05
C PHE A 42 -4.39 7.83 0.92
N LEU A 43 -4.64 8.01 2.22
CA LEU A 43 -4.55 6.95 3.23
C LEU A 43 -5.45 5.75 2.90
N ILE A 44 -6.67 5.99 2.43
CA ILE A 44 -7.62 4.94 2.04
C ILE A 44 -7.09 4.19 0.81
N LEU A 45 -6.75 4.90 -0.27
CA LEU A 45 -6.24 4.30 -1.51
C LEU A 45 -4.97 3.47 -1.27
N TYR A 46 -4.13 3.96 -0.37
CA TYR A 46 -2.86 3.34 -0.03
C TYR A 46 -3.05 1.98 0.66
N ASN A 47 -3.94 1.90 1.65
CA ASN A 47 -4.31 0.62 2.27
C ASN A 47 -5.07 -0.29 1.29
N LEU A 48 -5.87 0.27 0.39
CA LEU A 48 -6.64 -0.47 -0.60
C LEU A 48 -5.74 -1.21 -1.60
N TYR A 49 -4.67 -0.57 -2.09
CA TYR A 49 -3.70 -1.23 -2.97
C TYR A 49 -2.94 -2.36 -2.27
N GLY A 50 -2.55 -2.17 -1.00
CA GLY A 50 -1.94 -3.24 -0.20
C GLY A 50 -2.88 -4.44 0.00
N GLY A 51 -4.15 -4.18 0.35
CA GLY A 51 -5.16 -5.22 0.54
C GLY A 51 -5.48 -5.99 -0.74
N LEU A 52 -5.65 -5.30 -1.87
CA LEU A 52 -5.86 -5.93 -3.17
C LEU A 52 -4.66 -6.74 -3.62
N ALA A 53 -3.44 -6.22 -3.43
CA ALA A 53 -2.21 -6.95 -3.70
C ALA A 53 -2.14 -8.26 -2.91
N LEU A 54 -2.50 -8.24 -1.63
CA LEU A 54 -2.53 -9.43 -0.77
C LEU A 54 -3.58 -10.44 -1.26
N LEU A 55 -4.81 -9.99 -1.53
CA LEU A 55 -5.90 -10.86 -2.01
C LEU A 55 -5.51 -11.59 -3.30
N PHE A 56 -4.97 -10.84 -4.28
CA PHE A 56 -4.54 -11.42 -5.55
C PHE A 56 -3.28 -12.30 -5.40
N SER A 57 -2.38 -11.98 -4.46
CA SER A 57 -1.23 -12.83 -4.13
C SER A 57 -1.66 -14.17 -3.53
N ILE A 58 -2.68 -14.19 -2.68
CA ILE A 58 -3.22 -15.42 -2.09
C ILE A 58 -3.84 -16.31 -3.18
N MET A 59 -4.59 -15.72 -4.12
CA MET A 59 -5.23 -16.44 -5.24
C MET A 59 -4.27 -16.77 -6.41
N GLY A 60 -3.04 -16.28 -6.35
CA GLY A 60 -2.00 -16.48 -7.36
C GLY A 60 -1.48 -17.91 -7.46
N ASN A 61 -0.57 -18.15 -8.41
CA ASN A 61 -0.05 -19.49 -8.68
C ASN A 61 0.81 -20.04 -7.52
N LYS A 62 0.76 -21.34 -7.21
CA LYS A 62 1.51 -21.96 -6.09
C LYS A 62 3.01 -22.18 -6.42
N ASN A 63 3.71 -21.12 -6.84
CA ASN A 63 5.14 -21.15 -7.17
C ASN A 63 5.92 -20.24 -6.20
N ILE A 64 7.26 -20.30 -6.25
CA ILE A 64 8.16 -19.39 -5.51
C ILE A 64 7.74 -17.92 -5.65
N TYR A 65 7.29 -17.51 -6.84
CA TYR A 65 6.81 -16.15 -7.09
C TYR A 65 5.63 -15.73 -6.21
N ARG A 66 4.77 -16.66 -5.78
CA ARG A 66 3.67 -16.34 -4.85
C ARG A 66 4.16 -16.03 -3.45
N MET A 67 5.21 -16.70 -2.96
CA MET A 67 5.81 -16.32 -1.68
C MET A 67 6.40 -14.91 -1.74
N LEU A 68 7.08 -14.57 -2.84
CA LEU A 68 7.61 -13.22 -3.05
C LEU A 68 6.50 -12.16 -3.11
N LEU A 69 5.44 -12.43 -3.86
CA LEU A 69 4.29 -11.53 -3.96
C LEU A 69 3.55 -11.37 -2.61
N LEU A 70 3.39 -12.47 -1.86
CA LEU A 70 2.82 -12.43 -0.51
C LEU A 70 3.69 -11.61 0.44
N ALA A 71 4.99 -11.91 0.52
CA ALA A 71 5.92 -11.19 1.38
C ALA A 71 5.96 -9.70 1.03
N GLY A 72 6.00 -9.36 -0.26
CA GLY A 72 5.96 -7.97 -0.74
C GLY A 72 4.65 -7.26 -0.39
N SER A 73 3.51 -7.94 -0.55
CA SER A 73 2.19 -7.41 -0.17
C SER A 73 2.07 -7.20 1.34
N THR A 74 2.58 -8.12 2.14
CA THR A 74 2.58 -8.02 3.60
C THR A 74 3.48 -6.88 4.08
N LEU A 75 4.68 -6.74 3.50
CA LEU A 75 5.58 -5.61 3.78
C LEU A 75 4.93 -4.28 3.42
N LEU A 76 4.30 -4.21 2.24
CA LEU A 76 3.58 -3.02 1.80
C LEU A 76 2.47 -2.67 2.80
N ILE A 77 1.62 -3.62 3.19
CA ILE A 77 0.57 -3.39 4.21
C ILE A 77 1.17 -2.91 5.53
N ALA A 78 2.27 -3.52 6.00
CA ALA A 78 2.90 -3.13 7.25
C ALA A 78 3.40 -1.67 7.22
N VAL A 79 4.05 -1.27 6.12
CA VAL A 79 4.48 0.12 5.89
C VAL A 79 3.26 1.04 5.82
N ASN A 80 2.19 0.62 5.14
CA ASN A 80 0.98 1.42 4.98
C ASN A 80 0.25 1.65 6.29
N LEU A 81 0.16 0.62 7.13
CA LEU A 81 -0.40 0.72 8.48
C LEU A 81 0.46 1.61 9.38
N ALA A 82 1.78 1.48 9.33
CA ALA A 82 2.68 2.33 10.10
C ALA A 82 2.53 3.81 9.72
N LEU A 83 2.52 4.12 8.41
CA LEU A 83 2.28 5.48 7.93
C LEU A 83 0.89 5.99 8.29
N SER A 84 -0.13 5.14 8.19
CA SER A 84 -1.50 5.51 8.58
C SER A 84 -1.61 5.79 10.08
N PHE A 85 -0.92 5.00 10.91
CA PHE A 85 -0.87 5.21 12.35
C PHE A 85 -0.17 6.53 12.68
N VAL A 86 0.96 6.82 12.05
CA VAL A 86 1.65 8.11 12.22
C VAL A 86 0.79 9.28 11.75
N ALA A 87 0.04 9.12 10.65
CA ALA A 87 -0.92 10.14 10.20
C ALA A 87 -1.99 10.40 11.28
N VAL A 88 -2.67 9.34 11.73
CA VAL A 88 -3.85 9.42 12.62
C VAL A 88 -3.49 9.90 14.02
N TYR A 89 -2.34 9.47 14.55
CA TYR A 89 -1.97 9.71 15.94
C TYR A 89 -0.81 10.69 16.11
N GLY A 90 0.04 10.86 15.10
CA GLY A 90 1.19 11.77 15.15
C GLY A 90 0.84 13.22 14.82
N PHE A 91 -0.24 13.45 14.05
CA PHE A 91 -0.67 14.78 13.61
C PHE A 91 -2.10 15.10 14.02
N GLN A 92 -2.54 14.59 15.18
CA GLN A 92 -3.74 15.13 15.81
C GLN A 92 -3.47 16.60 16.13
N GLN A 93 -3.99 17.49 15.28
CA GLN A 93 -4.15 18.88 15.68
C GLN A 93 -5.01 18.88 16.96
N PRO A 94 -4.66 19.67 17.98
CA PRO A 94 -5.53 19.87 19.14
C PRO A 94 -6.91 20.39 18.72
#